data_AF-A0A432QYL6-F1
#
_entry.id   AF-A0A432QYL6-F1
#
_cell.length_a   1.000
_cell.length_b   1.000
_cell.length_c   1.000
_cell.angle_alpha   90.00
_cell.angle_beta   90.00
_cell.angle_gamma   90.00
#
_symmetry.space_group_name_H-M   'P 1'
#
loop_
_entity.id
_entity.type
_entity.pdbx_description
1 polymer ?
#
loop_
_entity_poly.entity_id
_entity_poly.type
_entity_poly.pdbx_seq_one_letter_code
_entity_poly.pdbx_strand_id
1 'polypeptide(L)'
;MDREKSLSEYLNEIKTGLEEAYPNSFFFSGVNDTPTVREWYSLDIPLGFVLLALSEEKLPKRFSLKDIGDLVKKKFKSYTRKEAKDALGTLREETIPYMKLDKLYKILKSVLLEIGVEDLSILEKLKELKKLEDIRQIENELIRFEETFYKFLFRKSPLGEKCKEVAEKKLSPYRVYWHKKVLQLTEKALIKKCLKEAYGIPDFTIL
;
A
#
# COMPACT_ATOMS: atom_id res chain seq x y z
N MET A 1 13.91 -17.23 2.12
CA MET A 1 12.79 -17.39 3.06
C MET A 1 12.94 -16.29 4.09
N ASP A 2 12.48 -15.09 3.76
CA ASP A 2 12.66 -13.94 4.65
C ASP A 2 11.64 -14.04 5.78
N ARG A 3 12.14 -14.17 7.01
CA ARG A 3 11.32 -14.02 8.22
C ARG A 3 10.77 -12.61 8.22
N GLU A 4 9.49 -12.45 8.53
CA GLU A 4 8.95 -11.14 8.89
C GLU A 4 9.75 -10.62 10.09
N LYS A 5 10.53 -9.57 9.85
CA LYS A 5 11.32 -8.93 10.90
C LYS A 5 10.36 -8.37 11.93
N SER A 6 10.59 -8.68 13.21
CA SER A 6 9.90 -8.03 14.32
C SER A 6 10.22 -6.54 14.36
N LEU A 7 9.35 -5.73 14.95
CA LEU A 7 9.61 -4.30 15.17
C LEU A 7 10.93 -4.06 15.91
N SER A 8 11.30 -4.94 16.85
CA SER A 8 12.58 -4.87 17.57
C SER A 8 13.79 -5.12 16.67
N GLU A 9 13.70 -6.09 15.76
CA GLU A 9 14.76 -6.35 14.78
C GLU A 9 14.90 -5.19 13.81
N TYR A 10 13.77 -4.65 13.34
CA TYR A 10 13.74 -3.48 12.46
C TYR A 10 14.34 -2.24 13.13
N LEU A 11 14.01 -1.98 14.40
CA LEU A 11 14.59 -0.88 15.17
C LEU A 11 16.11 -1.01 15.25
N ASN A 12 16.61 -2.20 15.59
CA ASN A 12 18.04 -2.45 15.68
C ASN A 12 18.73 -2.28 14.32
N GLU A 13 18.11 -2.77 13.24
CA GLU A 13 18.62 -2.58 11.87
C GLU A 13 18.71 -1.10 11.50
N ILE A 14 17.64 -0.31 11.71
CA ILE A 14 17.64 1.12 11.42
C ILE A 14 18.70 1.85 12.23
N LYS A 15 18.77 1.56 13.54
CA LYS A 15 19.73 2.17 14.44
C LYS A 15 21.16 1.87 14.00
N THR A 16 21.53 0.60 13.89
CA THR A 16 22.89 0.18 13.54
C THR A 16 23.29 0.69 12.16
N GLY A 17 22.40 0.57 11.17
CA GLY A 17 22.69 1.04 9.81
C GLY A 17 22.93 2.55 9.72
N LEU A 18 22.21 3.36 10.50
CA LEU A 18 22.43 4.81 10.54
C LEU A 18 23.64 5.22 11.38
N GLU A 19 23.93 4.51 12.48
CA GLU A 19 25.17 4.70 13.26
C GLU A 19 26.41 4.41 12.41
N GLU A 20 26.37 3.38 11.57
CA GLU A 20 27.44 3.01 10.64
C GLU A 20 27.57 4.00 9.46
N ALA A 21 26.46 4.40 8.86
CA ALA A 21 26.46 5.29 7.70
C ALA A 21 26.79 6.76 8.05
N TYR A 22 26.42 7.20 9.26
CA TYR A 22 26.59 8.59 9.70
C TYR A 22 27.28 8.66 11.08
N PRO A 23 28.54 8.18 11.16
CA PRO A 23 29.26 8.12 12.42
C PRO A 23 29.41 9.52 13.01
N ASN A 24 29.22 9.64 14.33
CA ASN A 24 29.30 10.88 15.11
C ASN A 24 28.25 11.97 14.76
N SER A 25 27.41 11.75 13.75
CA SER A 25 26.34 12.66 13.34
C SER A 25 24.97 12.14 13.78
N PHE A 26 24.68 10.86 13.55
CA PHE A 26 23.44 10.26 14.00
C PHE A 26 23.50 9.92 15.50
N PHE A 27 22.39 10.13 16.22
CA PHE A 27 22.19 9.63 17.58
C PHE A 27 20.75 9.14 17.77
N PHE A 28 20.58 8.01 18.47
CA PHE A 28 19.27 7.47 18.77
C PHE A 28 18.75 7.97 20.12
N SER A 29 17.66 8.73 20.11
CA SER A 29 17.06 9.37 21.28
C SER A 29 16.05 8.48 22.04
N GLY A 30 15.98 7.18 21.74
CA GLY A 30 15.12 6.23 22.46
C GLY A 30 13.63 6.56 22.33
N VAL A 31 13.05 7.12 23.40
CA VAL A 31 11.61 7.43 23.49
C VAL A 31 11.14 8.39 22.40
N ASN A 32 11.98 9.37 22.01
CA ASN A 32 11.61 10.35 20.98
C ASN A 32 11.62 9.76 19.56
N ASP A 33 12.40 8.70 19.32
CA ASP A 33 12.63 8.13 18.00
C ASP A 33 11.78 6.86 17.76
N THR A 34 11.33 6.20 18.84
CA THR A 34 10.50 4.99 18.77
C THR A 34 9.21 5.19 17.95
N PRO A 35 8.48 6.31 18.06
CA PRO A 35 7.30 6.55 17.21
C PRO A 35 7.63 6.57 15.72
N THR A 36 8.73 7.23 15.33
CA THR A 36 9.19 7.31 13.94
C THR A 36 9.55 5.93 13.39
N VAL A 37 10.24 5.10 14.18
CA VAL A 37 10.55 3.71 13.78
C VAL A 37 9.28 2.88 13.61
N ARG A 38 8.31 2.99 14.53
CA ARG A 38 7.03 2.27 14.44
C ARG A 38 6.26 2.63 13.18
N GLU A 39 6.23 3.91 12.85
CA GLU A 39 5.59 4.42 11.65
C GLU A 39 6.30 3.94 10.38
N TRP A 40 7.64 4.00 10.33
CA TRP A 40 8.38 3.49 9.18
C TRP A 40 8.24 1.97 9.02
N TYR A 41 8.16 1.24 10.13
CA TYR A 41 7.89 -0.20 10.15
C TYR A 41 6.51 -0.52 9.56
N SER A 42 5.45 0.19 9.96
CA SER A 42 4.10 -0.04 9.44
C SER A 42 3.99 0.29 7.94
N LEU A 43 4.76 1.28 7.48
CA LEU A 43 4.87 1.67 6.07
C LEU A 43 5.76 0.71 5.24
N ASP A 44 6.41 -0.27 5.88
CA ASP A 44 7.35 -1.21 5.26
C ASP A 44 8.46 -0.43 4.51
N ILE A 45 9.09 0.54 5.19
CA ILE A 45 10.22 1.33 4.68
C ILE A 45 11.52 0.59 5.01
N PRO A 46 12.27 0.09 4.03
CA PRO A 46 13.52 -0.62 4.31
C PRO A 46 14.65 0.35 4.67
N LEU A 47 15.62 -0.11 5.49
CA LEU A 47 16.84 0.65 5.81
C LEU A 47 17.52 1.21 4.56
N GLY A 48 17.65 0.40 3.51
CA GLY A 48 18.26 0.84 2.25
C GLY A 48 17.57 2.07 1.64
N PHE A 49 16.24 2.18 1.76
CA PHE A 49 15.52 3.37 1.33
C PHE A 49 15.79 4.56 2.25
N VAL A 50 15.85 4.35 3.57
CA VAL A 50 16.21 5.42 4.52
C VAL A 50 17.57 6.02 4.15
N LEU A 51 18.58 5.17 3.95
CA LEU A 51 19.92 5.62 3.56
C LEU A 51 19.92 6.37 2.22
N LEU A 52 19.20 5.86 1.22
CA LEU A 52 19.03 6.53 -0.07
C LEU A 52 18.31 7.89 0.06
N ALA A 53 17.30 7.98 0.91
CA ALA A 53 16.55 9.21 1.12
C ALA A 53 17.44 10.31 1.72
N LEU A 54 18.40 9.93 2.57
CA LEU A 54 19.32 10.82 3.26
C LEU A 54 20.58 11.17 2.46
N SER A 55 21.01 10.32 1.52
CA SER A 55 22.29 10.50 0.80
C SER A 55 22.34 11.79 -0.03
N GLU A 56 21.19 12.28 -0.49
CA GLU A 56 21.08 13.50 -1.30
C GLU A 56 20.78 14.77 -0.47
N GLU A 57 20.69 14.64 0.86
CA GLU A 57 20.22 15.72 1.74
C GLU A 57 21.36 16.38 2.51
N LYS A 58 21.25 17.69 2.73
CA LYS A 58 22.14 18.41 3.63
C LYS A 58 21.66 18.21 5.06
N LEU A 59 22.16 17.15 5.70
CA LEU A 59 21.80 16.83 7.07
C LEU A 59 22.48 17.78 8.08
N PRO A 60 21.84 18.04 9.24
CA PRO A 60 22.49 18.71 10.36
C PRO A 60 23.75 17.96 10.82
N LYS A 61 24.68 18.68 11.47
CA LYS A 61 25.88 18.07 12.07
C LYS A 61 25.55 16.97 13.09
N ARG A 62 24.40 17.10 13.78
CA ARG A 62 23.84 16.08 14.65
C ARG A 62 22.35 15.97 14.42
N PHE A 63 21.85 14.74 14.24
CA PHE A 63 20.43 14.48 13.98
C PHE A 63 19.98 13.14 14.57
N SER A 64 18.69 13.04 14.85
CA SER A 64 17.96 11.87 15.35
C SER A 64 16.94 11.38 14.33
N LEU A 65 16.24 10.27 14.60
CA LEU A 65 15.19 9.79 13.69
C LEU A 65 14.03 10.77 13.59
N LYS A 66 13.68 11.43 14.69
CA LYS A 66 12.65 12.47 14.70
C LYS A 66 12.93 13.60 13.71
N ASP A 67 14.20 14.00 13.57
CA ASP A 67 14.59 15.11 12.69
C ASP A 67 14.44 14.75 11.20
N ILE A 68 14.56 13.47 10.86
CA ILE A 68 14.51 12.97 9.48
C ILE A 68 13.22 12.22 9.14
N GLY A 69 12.37 11.96 10.14
CA GLY A 69 11.13 11.18 10.06
C GLY A 69 10.25 11.55 8.87
N ASP A 70 9.83 12.81 8.83
CA ASP A 70 8.93 13.35 7.82
C ASP A 70 9.57 13.41 6.44
N LEU A 71 10.88 13.69 6.36
CA LEU A 71 11.63 13.73 5.11
C LEU A 71 11.62 12.36 4.44
N VAL A 72 12.00 11.32 5.19
CA VAL A 72 12.01 9.93 4.71
C VAL A 72 10.60 9.51 4.30
N LYS A 73 9.58 9.77 5.14
CA LYS A 73 8.19 9.45 4.83
C LYS A 73 7.71 10.13 3.54
N LYS A 74 8.02 11.42 3.35
CA LYS A 74 7.64 12.19 2.16
C LYS A 74 8.32 11.64 0.90
N LYS A 75 9.64 11.39 0.96
CA LYS A 75 10.38 10.78 -0.14
C LYS A 75 9.83 9.39 -0.46
N PHE A 76 9.53 8.57 0.55
CA PHE A 76 8.98 7.24 0.39
C PHE A 76 7.63 7.27 -0.33
N LYS A 77 6.68 8.10 0.14
CA LYS A 77 5.38 8.28 -0.54
C LYS A 77 5.56 8.72 -1.99
N SER A 78 6.49 9.63 -2.27
CA SER A 78 6.78 10.06 -3.64
C SER A 78 7.39 8.94 -4.49
N TYR A 79 8.27 8.13 -3.91
CA TYR A 79 8.90 6.99 -4.59
C TYR A 79 7.88 5.91 -4.92
N THR A 80 7.06 5.49 -3.94
CA THR A 80 6.00 4.50 -4.16
C THR A 80 4.99 4.94 -5.21
N ARG A 81 4.67 6.24 -5.28
CA ARG A 81 3.81 6.78 -6.36
C ARG A 81 4.44 6.66 -7.74
N LYS A 82 5.75 6.85 -7.87
CA LYS A 82 6.47 6.65 -9.14
C LYS A 82 6.47 5.16 -9.50
N GLU A 83 6.85 4.30 -8.57
CA GLU A 83 6.84 2.84 -8.78
C GLU A 83 5.45 2.32 -9.18
N ALA A 84 4.39 2.82 -8.57
CA ALA A 84 3.02 2.43 -8.92
C ALA A 84 2.64 2.84 -10.35
N LYS A 85 3.08 4.03 -10.81
CA LYS A 85 2.85 4.47 -12.19
C LYS A 85 3.61 3.58 -13.18
N ASP A 86 4.87 3.26 -12.88
CA ASP A 86 5.69 2.39 -13.73
C ASP A 86 5.14 0.95 -13.75
N ALA A 87 4.72 0.44 -12.60
CA ALA A 87 4.05 -0.85 -12.46
C ALA A 87 2.75 -0.90 -13.27
N LEU A 88 1.92 0.15 -13.21
CA LEU A 88 0.68 0.23 -13.97
C LEU A 88 0.95 0.28 -15.48
N GLY A 89 1.95 1.05 -15.92
CA GLY A 89 2.33 1.16 -17.32
C GLY A 89 2.81 -0.16 -17.93
N THR A 90 3.47 -0.99 -17.12
CA THR A 90 4.06 -2.27 -17.56
C THR A 90 3.26 -3.51 -17.13
N LEU A 91 2.09 -3.34 -16.52
CA LEU A 91 1.30 -4.46 -15.98
C LEU A 91 0.76 -5.37 -17.08
N ARG A 92 0.31 -4.79 -18.19
CA ARG A 92 -0.31 -5.53 -19.31
C ARG A 92 0.69 -6.38 -20.09
N GLU A 93 1.95 -5.96 -20.13
CA GLU A 93 3.04 -6.64 -20.83
C GLU A 93 3.67 -7.73 -19.98
N GLU A 94 3.39 -7.75 -18.67
CA GLU A 94 3.89 -8.77 -17.77
C GLU A 94 3.23 -10.11 -18.06
N THR A 95 4.03 -11.15 -18.26
CA THR A 95 3.54 -12.52 -18.49
C THR A 95 3.81 -13.44 -17.30
N ILE A 96 4.69 -13.03 -16.38
CA ILE A 96 5.06 -13.83 -15.21
C ILE A 96 4.09 -13.54 -14.07
N PRO A 97 3.31 -14.53 -13.58
CA PRO A 97 2.30 -14.33 -12.54
C PRO A 97 2.83 -13.67 -11.26
N TYR A 98 3.99 -14.12 -10.77
CA TYR A 98 4.62 -13.55 -9.59
C TYR A 98 4.94 -12.06 -9.74
N MET A 99 5.38 -11.63 -10.93
CA MET A 99 5.69 -10.24 -11.23
C MET A 99 4.40 -9.39 -11.34
N LYS A 100 3.30 -9.95 -11.87
CA LYS A 100 1.99 -9.28 -11.84
C LYS A 100 1.52 -9.04 -10.40
N LEU A 101 1.68 -10.02 -9.50
CA LEU A 101 1.38 -9.84 -8.08
C LEU A 101 2.23 -8.74 -7.43
N ASP A 102 3.51 -8.63 -7.82
CA ASP A 102 4.40 -7.57 -7.34
C ASP A 102 3.97 -6.17 -7.81
N LYS A 103 3.63 -6.06 -9.10
CA LYS A 103 3.10 -4.82 -9.69
C LYS A 103 1.79 -4.42 -9.03
N LEU A 104 0.88 -5.38 -8.83
CA LEU A 104 -0.38 -5.16 -8.11
C LEU A 104 -0.10 -4.66 -6.68
N TYR A 105 0.82 -5.30 -5.96
CA TYR A 105 1.22 -4.87 -4.61
C TYR A 105 1.69 -3.40 -4.60
N LYS A 106 2.57 -3.00 -5.53
CA LYS A 106 3.07 -1.62 -5.65
C LYS A 106 1.94 -0.62 -5.89
N ILE A 107 1.02 -0.96 -6.79
CA ILE A 107 -0.14 -0.11 -7.11
C ILE A 107 -1.04 0.07 -5.89
N LEU A 108 -1.45 -1.04 -5.25
CA LEU A 108 -2.33 -0.98 -4.08
C LEU A 108 -1.65 -0.29 -2.90
N LYS A 109 -0.34 -0.49 -2.69
CA LYS A 109 0.45 0.22 -1.67
C LYS A 109 0.37 1.73 -1.89
N SER A 110 0.58 2.21 -3.11
CA SER A 110 0.45 3.65 -3.42
C SER A 110 -0.94 4.19 -3.09
N VAL A 111 -2.00 3.45 -3.43
CA VAL A 111 -3.38 3.85 -3.13
C VAL A 111 -3.62 3.97 -1.62
N LEU A 112 -3.19 2.96 -0.83
CA LEU A 112 -3.33 2.99 0.63
C LEU A 112 -2.59 4.19 1.24
N LEU A 113 -1.36 4.46 0.78
CA LEU A 113 -0.58 5.60 1.26
C LEU A 113 -1.21 6.95 0.87
N GLU A 114 -1.88 7.02 -0.28
CA GLU A 114 -2.59 8.21 -0.74
C GLU A 114 -3.80 8.55 0.14
N ILE A 115 -4.56 7.53 0.55
CA ILE A 115 -5.70 7.71 1.46
C ILE A 115 -5.29 7.81 2.94
N GLY A 116 -3.99 7.81 3.24
CA GLY A 116 -3.47 7.97 4.60
C GLY A 116 -3.53 6.71 5.46
N VAL A 117 -3.61 5.52 4.86
CA VAL A 117 -3.52 4.25 5.58
C VAL A 117 -2.05 3.92 5.83
N GLU A 118 -1.69 3.80 7.10
CA GLU A 118 -0.31 3.52 7.54
C GLU A 118 -0.07 2.04 7.85
N ASP A 119 -1.13 1.29 8.17
CA ASP A 119 -1.09 -0.16 8.31
C ASP A 119 -1.39 -0.83 6.97
N LEU A 120 -0.36 -1.47 6.41
CA LEU A 120 -0.41 -2.12 5.10
C LEU A 120 -0.64 -3.64 5.17
N SER A 121 -1.02 -4.18 6.33
CA SER A 121 -1.27 -5.62 6.56
C SER A 121 -2.25 -6.24 5.56
N ILE A 122 -3.23 -5.48 5.07
CA ILE A 122 -4.14 -5.94 4.02
C ILE A 122 -3.41 -6.43 2.76
N LEU A 123 -2.21 -5.92 2.49
CA LEU A 123 -1.40 -6.33 1.33
C LEU A 123 -0.55 -7.58 1.56
N GLU A 124 -0.43 -8.08 2.79
CA GLU A 124 0.31 -9.31 3.11
C GLU A 124 -0.26 -10.50 2.33
N LYS A 125 -1.57 -10.52 2.09
CA LYS A 125 -2.22 -11.54 1.29
C LYS A 125 -1.57 -11.68 -0.09
N LEU A 126 -1.18 -10.59 -0.76
CA LEU A 126 -0.48 -10.66 -2.05
C LEU A 126 0.91 -11.29 -1.93
N LYS A 127 1.61 -11.05 -0.81
CA LYS A 127 2.90 -11.69 -0.52
C LYS A 127 2.74 -13.19 -0.25
N GLU A 128 1.63 -13.62 0.34
CA GLU A 128 1.31 -15.04 0.53
C GLU A 128 0.99 -15.75 -0.79
N LEU A 129 0.21 -15.10 -1.67
CA LEU A 129 -0.18 -15.68 -2.96
C LEU A 129 1.03 -15.97 -3.86
N LYS A 130 2.10 -15.20 -3.71
CA LYS A 130 3.38 -15.44 -4.40
C LYS A 130 4.03 -16.78 -4.04
N LYS A 131 3.65 -17.42 -2.94
CA LYS A 131 4.19 -18.71 -2.47
C LYS A 131 3.40 -19.91 -3.03
N LEU A 132 2.25 -19.67 -3.67
CA LEU A 132 1.44 -20.71 -4.27
C LEU A 132 1.97 -21.05 -5.67
N GLU A 133 1.91 -22.32 -6.03
CA GLU A 133 2.30 -22.79 -7.37
C GLU A 133 1.09 -22.89 -8.32
N ASP A 134 -0.11 -23.18 -7.79
CA ASP A 134 -1.32 -23.32 -8.59
C ASP A 134 -1.92 -21.95 -8.98
N ILE A 135 -1.83 -21.64 -10.27
CA ILE A 135 -2.39 -20.43 -10.89
C ILE A 135 -3.90 -20.30 -10.62
N ARG A 136 -4.67 -21.38 -10.70
CA ARG A 136 -6.13 -21.33 -10.46
C ARG A 136 -6.44 -21.00 -9.01
N GLN A 137 -5.64 -21.53 -8.09
CA GLN A 137 -5.77 -21.20 -6.68
C GLN A 137 -5.44 -19.73 -6.43
N ILE A 138 -4.36 -19.21 -7.04
CA ILE A 138 -4.00 -17.79 -6.95
C ILE A 138 -5.14 -16.90 -7.47
N GLU A 139 -5.69 -17.19 -8.64
CA GLU A 139 -6.81 -16.43 -9.22
C GLU A 139 -8.05 -16.40 -8.31
N ASN A 140 -8.44 -17.56 -7.78
CA ASN A 140 -9.60 -17.63 -6.87
C ASN A 140 -9.38 -16.82 -5.58
N GLU A 141 -8.16 -16.85 -5.05
CA GLU A 141 -7.81 -16.06 -3.87
C GLU A 141 -7.68 -14.56 -4.20
N LEU A 142 -7.25 -14.20 -5.41
CA LEU A 142 -7.23 -12.81 -5.89
C LEU A 142 -8.63 -12.22 -5.98
N ILE A 143 -9.61 -12.98 -6.46
CA ILE A 143 -11.03 -12.54 -6.50
C ILE A 143 -11.54 -12.26 -5.08
N ARG A 144 -11.25 -13.16 -4.12
CA ARG A 144 -11.62 -12.97 -2.70
C ARG A 144 -10.91 -11.77 -2.07
N PHE A 145 -9.63 -11.61 -2.40
CA PHE A 145 -8.82 -10.49 -1.93
C PHE A 145 -9.35 -9.18 -2.51
N GLU A 146 -9.70 -9.14 -3.79
CA GLU A 146 -10.28 -7.96 -4.45
C GLU A 146 -11.53 -7.47 -3.72
N GLU A 147 -12.46 -8.37 -3.41
CA GLU A 147 -13.65 -7.99 -2.63
C GLU A 147 -13.30 -7.40 -1.27
N THR A 148 -12.32 -8.01 -0.58
CA THR A 148 -11.88 -7.58 0.74
C THR A 148 -11.22 -6.20 0.66
N PHE A 149 -10.38 -5.99 -0.35
CA PHE A 149 -9.69 -4.74 -0.61
C PHE A 149 -10.68 -3.61 -0.91
N TYR A 150 -11.65 -3.81 -1.79
CA TYR A 150 -12.64 -2.76 -2.08
C TYR A 150 -13.57 -2.47 -0.89
N LYS A 151 -13.92 -3.47 -0.08
CA LYS A 151 -14.67 -3.24 1.18
C LYS A 151 -13.85 -2.39 2.16
N PHE A 152 -12.55 -2.66 2.28
CA PHE A 152 -11.64 -1.87 3.10
C PHE A 152 -11.50 -0.44 2.55
N LEU A 153 -11.22 -0.32 1.25
CA LEU A 153 -11.05 0.95 0.56
C LEU A 153 -12.29 1.82 0.70
N PHE A 154 -13.49 1.26 0.50
CA PHE A 154 -14.75 1.97 0.69
C PHE A 154 -14.87 2.60 2.09
N ARG A 155 -14.47 1.88 3.14
CA ARG A 155 -14.58 2.35 4.53
C ARG A 155 -13.53 3.40 4.92
N LYS A 156 -12.34 3.34 4.30
CA LYS A 156 -11.21 4.20 4.66
C LYS A 156 -11.02 5.39 3.72
N SER A 157 -11.51 5.27 2.49
CA SER A 157 -11.40 6.30 1.47
C SER A 157 -12.38 7.46 1.74
N PRO A 158 -11.95 8.71 1.56
CA PRO A 158 -12.85 9.86 1.57
C PRO A 158 -13.83 9.87 0.37
N LEU A 159 -13.62 9.02 -0.64
CA LEU A 159 -14.48 8.86 -1.80
C LEU A 159 -15.53 7.76 -1.63
N GLY A 160 -15.47 6.97 -0.54
CA GLY A 160 -16.42 5.88 -0.28
C GLY A 160 -17.87 6.35 -0.36
N GLU A 161 -18.26 7.29 0.50
CA GLU A 161 -19.63 7.83 0.52
C GLU A 161 -20.01 8.54 -0.78
N LYS A 162 -19.09 9.29 -1.40
CA LYS A 162 -19.34 9.93 -2.71
C LYS A 162 -19.67 8.89 -3.78
N CYS A 163 -18.92 7.79 -3.84
CA CYS A 163 -19.18 6.71 -4.79
C CYS A 163 -20.51 5.99 -4.51
N LYS A 164 -20.91 5.88 -3.24
CA LYS A 164 -22.21 5.35 -2.84
C LYS A 164 -23.36 6.24 -3.32
N GLU A 165 -23.28 7.55 -3.08
CA GLU A 165 -24.29 8.51 -3.56
C GLU A 165 -24.47 8.45 -5.09
N VAL A 166 -23.36 8.36 -5.82
CA VAL A 166 -23.38 8.20 -7.29
C VAL A 166 -24.06 6.89 -7.69
N ALA A 167 -23.78 5.78 -7.01
CA ALA A 167 -24.40 4.49 -7.26
C ALA A 167 -25.90 4.52 -6.97
N GLU A 168 -26.30 5.07 -5.82
CA GLU A 168 -27.70 5.21 -5.42
C GLU A 168 -28.50 6.06 -6.42
N LYS A 169 -27.93 7.19 -6.87
CA LYS A 169 -28.57 8.06 -7.87
C LYS A 169 -28.77 7.33 -9.21
N LYS A 170 -27.79 6.54 -9.66
CA LYS A 170 -27.90 5.72 -10.87
C LYS A 170 -28.96 4.62 -10.73
N LEU A 171 -29.14 4.08 -9.52
CA LEU A 171 -30.10 3.01 -9.26
C LEU A 171 -31.52 3.48 -8.91
N SER A 172 -31.69 4.76 -8.56
CA SER A 172 -32.98 5.33 -8.19
C SER A 172 -34.12 5.00 -9.16
N PRO A 173 -33.94 5.08 -10.50
CA PRO A 173 -35.01 4.74 -11.45
C PRO A 173 -35.44 3.27 -11.41
N TYR A 174 -34.57 2.38 -10.96
CA TYR A 174 -34.79 0.92 -10.98
C TYR A 174 -35.30 0.36 -9.65
N ARG A 175 -35.36 1.18 -8.58
CA ARG A 175 -35.68 0.73 -7.21
C ARG A 175 -37.04 0.01 -7.11
N VAL A 176 -38.01 0.39 -7.95
CA VAL A 176 -39.37 -0.18 -7.95
C VAL A 176 -39.47 -1.43 -8.82
N TYR A 177 -38.66 -1.52 -9.88
CA TYR A 177 -38.78 -2.56 -10.91
C TYR A 177 -37.88 -3.76 -10.65
N TRP A 178 -36.75 -3.56 -9.98
CA TRP A 178 -35.75 -4.59 -9.79
C TRP A 178 -35.88 -5.25 -8.41
N HIS A 179 -35.62 -6.55 -8.38
CA HIS A 179 -35.56 -7.29 -7.13
C HIS A 179 -34.46 -6.71 -6.21
N LYS A 180 -34.75 -6.60 -4.90
CA LYS A 180 -33.85 -6.00 -3.90
C LYS A 180 -32.42 -6.55 -3.94
N LYS A 181 -32.28 -7.88 -4.13
CA LYS A 181 -30.96 -8.54 -4.23
C LYS A 181 -30.17 -8.06 -5.46
N VAL A 182 -30.85 -7.82 -6.59
CA VAL A 182 -30.21 -7.31 -7.82
C VAL A 182 -29.72 -5.88 -7.57
N LEU A 183 -30.57 -5.02 -7.01
CA LEU A 183 -30.19 -3.64 -6.66
C LEU A 183 -28.94 -3.59 -5.77
N GLN A 184 -28.88 -4.42 -4.72
CA GLN A 184 -27.74 -4.49 -3.82
C GLN A 184 -26.45 -4.96 -4.50
N LEU A 185 -26.54 -5.95 -5.39
CA LEU A 185 -25.37 -6.42 -6.15
C LEU A 185 -24.89 -5.37 -7.15
N THR A 186 -25.80 -4.72 -7.86
CA THR A 186 -25.47 -3.66 -8.81
C THR A 186 -24.88 -2.43 -8.09
N GLU A 187 -25.41 -2.06 -6.93
CA GLU A 187 -24.87 -0.96 -6.13
C GLU A 187 -23.42 -1.22 -5.74
N LYS A 188 -23.12 -2.41 -5.21
CA LYS A 188 -21.74 -2.82 -4.89
C LYS A 188 -20.83 -2.75 -6.12
N ALA A 189 -21.30 -3.22 -7.28
CA ALA A 189 -20.53 -3.18 -8.52
C ALA A 189 -20.28 -1.73 -8.99
N LEU A 190 -21.25 -0.84 -8.85
CA LEU A 190 -21.10 0.59 -9.20
C LEU A 190 -20.14 1.31 -8.25
N ILE A 191 -20.21 1.03 -6.95
CA ILE A 191 -19.26 1.57 -5.96
C ILE A 191 -17.84 1.09 -6.27
N LYS A 192 -17.67 -0.22 -6.51
CA LYS A 192 -16.39 -0.80 -6.92
C LYS A 192 -15.85 -0.11 -8.18
N LYS A 193 -16.68 0.04 -9.20
CA LYS A 193 -16.31 0.72 -10.46
C LYS A 193 -15.86 2.16 -10.22
N CYS A 194 -16.60 2.93 -9.42
CA CYS A 194 -16.26 4.30 -9.08
C CYS A 194 -14.90 4.41 -8.36
N LEU A 195 -14.67 3.57 -7.34
CA LEU A 195 -13.40 3.55 -6.61
C LEU A 195 -12.24 3.09 -7.52
N LYS A 196 -12.48 2.08 -8.36
CA LYS A 196 -11.50 1.57 -9.33
C LYS A 196 -11.04 2.69 -10.27
N GLU A 197 -11.97 3.44 -10.84
CA GLU A 197 -11.70 4.55 -11.76
C GLU A 197 -11.01 5.71 -11.03
N ALA A 198 -11.48 6.08 -9.84
CA ALA A 198 -10.92 7.19 -9.07
C ALA A 198 -9.46 6.98 -8.65
N TYR A 199 -9.09 5.75 -8.29
CA TYR A 199 -7.75 5.39 -7.84
C TYR A 199 -6.88 4.74 -8.91
N GLY A 200 -7.39 4.55 -10.13
CA GLY A 200 -6.65 3.90 -11.23
C GLY A 200 -6.26 2.45 -10.92
N ILE A 201 -7.07 1.73 -10.15
CA ILE A 201 -6.78 0.35 -9.72
C ILE A 201 -7.03 -0.61 -10.91
N PRO A 202 -6.08 -1.48 -11.27
CA PRO A 202 -6.27 -2.47 -12.33
C PRO A 202 -7.20 -3.61 -11.86
N ASP A 203 -7.54 -4.51 -12.78
CA ASP A 203 -8.19 -5.77 -12.40
C ASP A 203 -7.22 -6.68 -11.63
N PHE A 204 -7.77 -7.42 -10.67
CA PHE A 204 -6.99 -8.35 -9.85
C PHE A 204 -6.92 -9.68 -10.59
N THR A 205 -5.96 -9.80 -11.50
CA THR A 205 -5.72 -10.98 -12.34
C THR A 205 -4.23 -11.16 -12.58
N ILE A 206 -3.78 -12.41 -12.58
CA ILE A 206 -2.45 -12.85 -13.03
C ILE A 206 -2.50 -13.49 -14.42
N LEU A 207 -3.69 -13.83 -14.92
CA LEU A 207 -3.95 -14.18 -16.32
C LEU A 207 -3.83 -12.97 -17.23
#